data_AF-A0A2E7SC19-F1
#
_entry.id   AF-A0A2E7SC19-F1
#
_cell.length_a   1.000
_cell.length_b   1.000
_cell.length_c   1.000
_cell.angle_alpha   90.00
_cell.angle_beta   90.00
_cell.angle_gamma   90.00
#
_symmetry.space_group_name_H-M   'P 1'
#
loop_
_entity.id
_entity.type
_entity.pdbx_description
1 polymer ?
#
loop_
_entity_poly.entity_id
_entity_poly.type
_entity_poly.pdbx_seq_one_letter_code
_entity_poly.pdbx_strand_id
1 'polypeptide(L)' 'MEPVSKYIVANGLRQHYLDWGNSEAQTVLMTHGIGLCAQIWNNTAKELSKEFHVISLDLRA' A
#
# COMPACT_ATOMS: atom_id res chain seq x y z
N MET A 1 -6.78 -12.74 -2.27
CA MET A 1 -6.71 -11.40 -2.86
C MET A 1 -5.25 -11.05 -2.99
N GLU A 2 -4.86 -10.65 -4.19
CA GLU A 2 -3.51 -10.15 -4.48
C GLU A 2 -3.58 -8.64 -4.68
N PRO A 3 -2.55 -7.88 -4.31
CA PRO A 3 -2.55 -6.44 -4.51
C PRO A 3 -2.32 -6.09 -5.98
N VAL A 4 -2.82 -4.92 -6.38
CA VAL A 4 -2.47 -4.30 -7.66
C VAL A 4 -1.26 -3.39 -7.44
N SER A 5 -0.17 -3.65 -8.17
CA SER A 5 0.97 -2.74 -8.23
C SER A 5 0.58 -1.46 -8.99
N LYS A 6 0.70 -0.31 -8.31
CA LYS A 6 0.32 0.99 -8.84
C LYS A 6 1.38 2.04 -8.57
N TYR A 7 1.27 3.17 -9.27
CA TYR A 7 2.15 4.32 -9.10
C TYR A 7 1.33 5.59 -9.02
N ILE A 8 1.78 6.53 -8.20
CA ILE A 8 1.24 7.89 -8.13
C ILE A 8 2.37 8.91 -8.31
N VAL A 9 2.06 10.05 -8.91
CA VAL A 9 2.96 11.20 -8.91
C VAL A 9 2.48 12.17 -7.85
N ALA A 10 3.28 12.36 -6.81
CA ALA A 10 3.03 13.29 -5.72
C ALA A 10 4.28 14.15 -5.51
N ASN A 11 4.11 15.48 -5.46
CA ASN A 11 5.22 16.44 -5.32
C ASN A 11 6.35 16.21 -6.35
N GLY A 12 6.00 15.91 -7.61
CA GLY A 12 6.96 15.64 -8.68
C GLY A 12 7.69 14.28 -8.57
N LEU A 13 7.39 13.47 -7.56
CA LEU A 13 7.99 12.16 -7.35
C LEU A 13 7.01 11.05 -7.78
N ARG A 14 7.50 10.13 -8.62
CA ARG A 14 6.79 8.88 -8.90
C ARG A 14 7.03 7.89 -7.76
N GLN A 15 5.98 7.56 -7.04
CA GLN A 15 5.96 6.66 -5.88
C GLN A 15 5.21 5.38 -6.24
N HIS A 16 5.77 4.24 -5.85
CA HIS A 16 5.14 2.93 -6.01
C HIS A 16 4.31 2.59 -4.76
N TYR A 17 3.20 1.89 -4.96
CA TYR A 17 2.39 1.35 -3.88
C TYR A 17 1.64 0.09 -4.31
N LEU A 18 1.24 -0.70 -3.33
CA LEU A 18 0.35 -1.84 -3.48
C LEU A 18 -1.05 -1.44 -3.01
N ASP A 19 -2.04 -1.62 -3.90
CA ASP A 19 -3.45 -1.39 -3.63
C ASP A 19 -4.17 -2.72 -3.42
N TRP A 20 -4.73 -2.91 -2.22
CA TRP A 20 -5.43 -4.14 -1.85
C TRP A 20 -6.94 -4.08 -2.11
N GLY A 21 -7.43 -3.07 -2.84
CA GLY A 21 -8.83 -2.96 -3.26
C GLY A 21 -9.76 -2.44 -2.17
N ASN A 22 -11.08 -2.58 -2.38
CA ASN A 22 -12.13 -2.06 -1.50
C ASN A 22 -12.13 -0.51 -1.38
N SER A 23 -12.04 0.18 -2.53
CA SER A 23 -11.86 1.65 -2.60
C SER A 23 -12.97 2.50 -1.94
N GLU A 24 -14.14 1.91 -1.67
CA GLU A 24 -15.26 2.59 -1.03
C GLU A 24 -15.22 2.51 0.51
N ALA A 25 -14.29 1.72 1.08
CA ALA A 25 -14.10 1.58 2.52
C ALA A 25 -13.09 2.60 3.08
N GLN A 26 -13.05 2.73 4.41
CA GLN A 26 -12.06 3.59 5.07
C GLN A 26 -10.63 3.16 4.71
N THR A 27 -9.80 4.13 4.33
CA THR A 27 -8.42 3.87 3.91
C THR A 27 -7.49 3.66 5.11
N VAL A 28 -6.68 2.60 5.04
CA VAL A 28 -5.53 2.35 5.91
C VAL A 28 -4.26 2.48 5.07
N LEU A 29 -3.40 3.42 5.45
CA LEU A 29 -2.11 3.64 4.82
C LEU A 29 -1.00 2.98 5.64
N MET A 30 -0.20 2.13 5.00
CA MET A 30 0.90 1.40 5.65
C MET A 30 2.25 1.88 5.14
N THR A 31 3.13 2.24 6.07
CA THR A 31 4.50 2.67 5.82
C THR A 31 5.48 1.70 6.47
N HIS A 32 6.51 1.27 5.74
CA HIS A 32 7.56 0.38 6.27
C HIS A 32 8.73 1.17 6.88
N GLY A 33 9.63 0.48 7.59
CA GLY A 33 10.89 1.05 8.08
C GLY A 33 12.01 1.08 7.03
N ILE A 34 13.19 1.56 7.42
CA ILE A 34 14.38 1.63 6.54
C ILE A 34 14.77 0.22 6.06
N GLY A 35 15.12 0.10 4.77
CA GLY A 35 15.61 -1.15 4.17
C GLY A 35 14.51 -2.17 3.81
N LEU A 36 13.25 -1.77 3.88
CA LEU A 36 12.08 -2.59 3.53
C LEU A 36 11.36 -2.02 2.30
N CYS A 37 10.38 -2.78 1.79
CA CYS A 37 9.45 -2.38 0.74
C CYS A 37 8.00 -2.69 1.20
N ALA A 38 7.02 -2.16 0.46
CA ALA A 38 5.57 -2.32 0.68
C ALA A 38 5.12 -3.77 0.90
N GLN A 39 5.82 -4.74 0.29
CA GLN A 39 5.53 -6.17 0.37
C GLN A 39 5.71 -6.76 1.77
N ILE A 40 6.44 -6.10 2.67
CA ILE A 40 6.56 -6.54 4.07
C ILE A 40 5.19 -6.68 4.74
N TRP A 41 4.20 -5.92 4.25
CA TRP A 41 2.84 -5.90 4.78
C TRP A 41 1.90 -6.93 4.15
N ASN A 42 2.34 -7.77 3.21
CA ASN A 42 1.43 -8.61 2.41
C ASN A 42 0.43 -9.41 3.25
N ASN A 43 0.88 -10.04 4.33
CA ASN A 43 0.00 -10.84 5.18
C ASN A 43 -1.01 -9.97 5.94
N THR A 44 -0.55 -8.88 6.55
CA THR A 44 -1.41 -7.96 7.32
C THR A 44 -2.40 -7.23 6.41
N ALA A 45 -1.93 -6.74 5.27
CA ALA A 45 -2.74 -5.99 4.32
C ALA A 45 -3.85 -6.85 3.71
N LYS A 46 -3.58 -8.13 3.41
CA LYS A 46 -4.58 -9.09 2.94
C LYS A 46 -5.73 -9.32 3.92
N GLU A 47 -5.42 -9.31 5.22
CA GLU A 47 -6.43 -9.51 6.26
C GLU A 47 -7.24 -8.23 6.49
N LEU A 48 -6.57 -7.08 6.59
CA LEU A 48 -7.23 -5.78 6.74
C LEU A 48 -8.08 -5.40 5.51
N SER A 49 -7.69 -5.82 4.30
CA SER A 49 -8.41 -5.47 3.07
C SER A 49 -9.81 -6.10 2.97
N LYS A 50 -10.15 -7.03 3.88
CA LYS A 50 -11.51 -7.57 4.00
C LYS A 50 -12.51 -6.52 4.49
N GLU A 51 -12.05 -5.51 5.22
CA GLU A 51 -12.89 -4.47 5.84
C GLU A 51 -12.49 -3.05 5.43
N PHE A 52 -11.22 -2.84 5.05
CA PHE A 52 -10.66 -1.53 4.75
C PHE A 52 -10.13 -1.44 3.32
N HIS A 53 -9.95 -0.21 2.82
CA HIS A 53 -9.11 0.02 1.65
C HIS A 53 -7.65 0.09 2.09
N VAL A 54 -6.84 -0.93 1.79
CA VAL A 54 -5.45 -0.94 2.24
C VAL A 54 -4.50 -0.52 1.14
N ILE A 55 -3.64 0.45 1.45
CA ILE A 55 -2.54 0.92 0.59
C ILE A 55 -1.23 0.74 1.34
N SER A 56 -0.27 -0.02 0.78
CA SER A 56 1.11 -0.07 1.30
C SER A 56 2.09 0.61 0.35
N LEU A 57 2.83 1.59 0.86
CA LEU A 57 3.72 2.47 0.08
C LEU A 57 5.17 1.97 0.10
N ASP A 58 5.89 2.14 -1.01
CA ASP A 58 7.35 2.13 -1.02
C ASP A 58 7.87 3.53 -0.68
N LEU A 59 8.52 3.67 0.48
CA LEU A 59 9.13 4.93 0.88
C LEU A 59 10.42 5.18 0.09
N ARG A 60 10.65 6.45 -0.23
CA ARG A 60 11.97 6.90 -0.72
C ARG A 60 12.94 6.95 0.45
N ALA A 61 14.17 6.49 0.21
CA ALA A 61 15.33 6.79 1.04
C ALA A 61 15.90 8.17 0.69
#